data_AF-A0A946KRY2-F1
#
_entry.id   AF-A0A946KRY2-F1
#
_cell.length_a   1.000
_cell.length_b   1.000
_cell.length_c   1.000
_cell.angle_alpha   90.00
_cell.angle_beta   90.00
_cell.angle_gamma   90.00
#
_symmetry.space_group_name_H-M   'P 1'
#
loop_
_entity.id
_entity.type
_entity.pdbx_description
1 polymer ?
#
loop_
_entity_poly.entity_id
_entity_poly.type
_entity_poly.pdbx_seq_one_letter_code
_entity_poly.pdbx_strand_id
1 'polypeptide(L)'
;MAVKHVGEDAPAYGVVEQVSPMVRRVMAQNPSVFTYHGTGTFIVGPPSGGSVAIVDPGPDDDEHVAALLAAVKGQTVSHLLITHTHPDHSPAAAAVKKATGAPTWGYGPHPQAAIDAHQKRVAQAIADGEKPEASDGEGAGDQDFVPDHLVTDG
;
A
#
# COMPACT_ATOMS: atom_id res chain seq x y z
N MET A 1 27.41 -26.69 11.35
CA MET A 1 25.94 -26.66 11.52
C MET A 1 25.40 -25.56 10.64
N ALA A 2 24.68 -25.87 9.56
CA ALA A 2 24.00 -24.86 8.75
C ALA A 2 22.64 -24.59 9.39
N VAL A 3 22.33 -23.32 9.67
CA VAL A 3 20.98 -22.92 10.09
C VAL A 3 20.07 -23.13 8.89
N LYS A 4 19.01 -23.93 9.05
CA LYS A 4 18.02 -24.15 8.00
C LYS A 4 17.33 -22.82 7.70
N HIS A 5 17.35 -22.39 6.45
CA HIS A 5 16.54 -21.25 6.02
C HIS A 5 15.07 -21.60 6.26
N VAL A 6 14.40 -20.84 7.12
CA VAL A 6 12.96 -20.95 7.37
C VAL A 6 12.31 -19.89 6.49
N GLY A 7 11.54 -20.33 5.51
CA GLY A 7 10.67 -19.45 4.72
C GLY A 7 9.28 -19.35 5.36
N GLU A 8 8.53 -18.33 4.96
CA GLU A 8 7.11 -18.21 5.27
C GLU A 8 6.28 -18.76 4.08
N ASP A 9 5.11 -19.32 4.38
CA ASP A 9 4.17 -19.73 3.35
C ASP A 9 3.48 -18.50 2.75
N ALA A 10 3.15 -18.58 1.46
CA ALA A 10 2.39 -17.52 0.80
C ALA A 10 1.00 -17.36 1.47
N PRO A 11 0.56 -16.13 1.75
CA PRO A 11 -0.73 -15.88 2.37
C PRO A 11 -1.88 -16.09 1.37
N ALA A 12 -3.10 -16.18 1.90
CA ALA A 12 -4.30 -16.11 1.07
C ALA A 12 -4.56 -14.66 0.65
N TYR A 13 -4.64 -14.41 -0.66
CA TYR A 13 -4.92 -13.08 -1.21
C TYR A 13 -6.41 -12.75 -1.16
N GLY A 14 -6.75 -11.47 -0.94
CA GLY A 14 -8.13 -11.00 -0.84
C GLY A 14 -8.92 -11.56 0.34
N VAL A 15 -8.25 -12.25 1.28
CA VAL A 15 -8.87 -12.83 2.48
C VAL A 15 -8.49 -12.01 3.70
N VAL A 16 -9.48 -11.76 4.56
CA VAL A 16 -9.27 -11.09 5.84
C VAL A 16 -8.62 -12.05 6.83
N GLU A 17 -7.41 -11.71 7.25
CA GLU A 17 -6.71 -12.38 8.34
C GLU A 17 -6.84 -11.56 9.63
N GLN A 18 -7.26 -12.21 10.73
CA GLN A 18 -7.27 -11.58 12.05
C GLN A 18 -5.87 -11.71 12.69
N VAL A 19 -5.11 -10.61 12.70
CA VAL A 19 -3.72 -10.58 13.22
C VAL A 19 -3.69 -10.40 14.73
N SER A 20 -4.56 -9.54 15.26
CA SER A 20 -4.74 -9.31 16.71
C SER A 20 -6.18 -8.88 16.98
N PRO A 21 -6.67 -8.81 18.23
CA PRO A 21 -8.06 -8.42 18.50
C PRO A 21 -8.54 -7.12 17.84
N MET A 22 -7.62 -6.19 17.55
CA MET A 22 -7.92 -4.87 16.98
C MET A 22 -7.29 -4.64 15.59
N VAL A 23 -6.65 -5.66 15.01
CA VAL A 23 -5.95 -5.54 13.72
C VAL A 23 -6.30 -6.71 12.83
N ARG A 24 -6.76 -6.37 11.63
CA ARG A 24 -6.97 -7.30 10.52
C ARG A 24 -6.05 -6.93 9.37
N ARG A 25 -5.75 -7.89 8.51
CA ARG A 25 -4.93 -7.71 7.31
C ARG A 25 -5.65 -8.30 6.09
N VAL A 26 -5.54 -7.63 4.95
CA VAL A 26 -5.92 -8.15 3.63
C VAL A 26 -4.67 -8.09 2.75
N MET A 27 -4.29 -9.22 2.17
CA MET A 27 -3.12 -9.30 1.29
C MET A 27 -3.52 -9.10 -0.17
N ALA A 28 -2.88 -8.18 -0.87
CA ALA A 28 -3.02 -8.01 -2.30
C ALA A 28 -2.21 -9.05 -3.08
N GLN A 29 -2.69 -9.45 -4.27
CA GLN A 29 -2.02 -10.43 -5.13
C GLN A 29 -0.98 -9.78 -6.06
N ASN A 30 -0.01 -9.06 -5.47
CA ASN A 30 1.05 -8.35 -6.18
C ASN A 30 2.47 -8.74 -5.71
N PRO A 31 2.85 -10.03 -5.63
CA PRO A 31 4.16 -10.45 -5.14
C PRO A 31 5.31 -9.96 -6.05
N SER A 32 6.38 -9.47 -5.44
CA SER A 32 7.57 -8.99 -6.13
C SER A 32 8.79 -8.95 -5.20
N VAL A 33 9.95 -8.53 -5.72
CA VAL A 33 11.13 -8.28 -4.88
C VAL A 33 10.94 -7.11 -3.90
N PHE A 34 9.97 -6.24 -4.15
CA PHE A 34 9.66 -5.07 -3.32
C PHE A 34 8.51 -5.33 -2.34
N THR A 35 7.55 -6.17 -2.73
CA THR A 35 6.34 -6.47 -1.94
C THR A 35 6.39 -7.85 -1.27
N TYR A 36 7.46 -8.62 -1.48
CA TYR A 36 7.60 -10.01 -1.02
C TYR A 36 6.42 -10.89 -1.47
N HIS A 37 5.57 -11.34 -0.55
CA HIS A 37 4.36 -12.09 -0.89
C HIS A 37 3.23 -11.21 -1.44
N GLY A 38 3.31 -9.89 -1.29
CA GLY A 38 2.29 -8.92 -1.70
C GLY A 38 2.12 -7.84 -0.64
N THR A 39 1.40 -6.77 -0.99
CA THR A 39 1.11 -5.68 -0.05
C THR A 39 0.14 -6.15 1.02
N GLY A 40 0.46 -5.87 2.28
CA GLY A 40 -0.46 -6.04 3.40
C GLY A 40 -1.19 -4.75 3.71
N THR A 41 -2.48 -4.66 3.36
CA THR A 41 -3.35 -3.58 3.82
C THR A 41 -3.91 -3.93 5.20
N PHE A 42 -3.78 -3.02 6.16
CA PHE A 42 -4.22 -3.25 7.53
C PHE A 42 -5.49 -2.48 7.86
N ILE A 43 -6.38 -3.12 8.61
CA ILE A 43 -7.59 -2.51 9.15
C ILE A 43 -7.47 -2.48 10.67
N VAL A 44 -7.43 -1.27 11.24
CA VAL A 44 -7.24 -1.03 12.67
C VAL A 44 -8.55 -0.59 13.30
N GLY A 45 -9.01 -1.34 14.30
CA GLY A 45 -10.26 -1.11 15.00
C GLY A 45 -10.96 -2.43 15.38
N PRO A 46 -12.17 -2.36 15.98
CA PRO A 46 -12.90 -3.56 16.36
C PRO A 46 -13.21 -4.43 15.14
N PRO A 47 -13.29 -5.76 15.30
CA PRO A 47 -13.53 -6.70 14.20
C PRO A 47 -14.96 -6.60 13.63
N SER A 48 -15.88 -5.97 14.36
CA SER A 48 -17.26 -5.74 13.91
C SER A 48 -17.84 -4.46 14.53
N GLY A 49 -18.71 -3.79 13.77
CA GLY A 49 -19.32 -2.51 14.17
C GLY A 49 -18.29 -1.38 14.38
N GLY A 50 -18.78 -0.23 14.82
CA GLY A 50 -17.93 0.92 15.17
C GLY A 50 -17.13 1.50 13.99
N SER A 51 -16.04 2.18 14.34
CA SER A 51 -15.17 2.88 13.39
C SER A 51 -13.82 2.19 13.27
N VAL A 52 -13.26 2.19 12.06
CA VAL A 52 -11.95 1.63 11.74
C VAL A 52 -11.09 2.64 10.98
N ALA A 53 -9.78 2.44 10.99
CA ALA A 53 -8.84 3.06 10.06
C ALA A 53 -8.29 1.99 9.11
N ILE A 54 -7.98 2.38 7.88
CA ILE A 54 -7.28 1.54 6.89
C ILE A 54 -5.87 2.12 6.73
N VAL A 55 -4.84 1.27 6.75
CA VAL A 55 -3.46 1.63 6.48
C VAL A 55 -3.04 1.02 5.15
N ASP A 56 -2.57 1.87 4.24
CA ASP A 56 -2.07 1.51 2.90
C ASP A 56 -3.04 0.65 2.09
N PRO A 57 -4.10 1.26 1.51
CA PRO A 57 -5.13 0.55 0.77
C PRO A 57 -4.68 -0.04 -0.57
N GLY A 58 -3.47 0.33 -1.05
CA GLY A 58 -2.93 -0.10 -2.33
C GLY A 58 -2.62 -1.60 -2.43
N PRO A 59 -2.32 -2.09 -3.65
CA PRO A 59 -2.31 -1.38 -4.94
C PRO A 59 -3.72 -1.08 -5.46
N ASP A 60 -3.85 -0.28 -6.53
CA ASP A 60 -5.12 -0.08 -7.26
C ASP A 60 -5.44 -1.32 -8.10
N ASP A 61 -5.89 -2.36 -7.42
CA ASP A 61 -6.33 -3.64 -7.96
C ASP A 61 -7.80 -3.88 -7.58
N ASP A 62 -8.64 -4.15 -8.58
CA ASP A 62 -10.09 -4.26 -8.40
C ASP A 62 -10.49 -5.38 -7.41
N GLU A 63 -9.77 -6.51 -7.42
CA GLU A 63 -10.06 -7.63 -6.51
C GLU A 63 -9.66 -7.30 -5.08
N HIS A 64 -8.51 -6.66 -4.88
CA HIS A 64 -8.05 -6.19 -3.58
C HIS A 64 -8.97 -5.12 -2.99
N VAL A 65 -9.36 -4.11 -3.79
CA VAL A 65 -10.30 -3.06 -3.37
C VAL A 65 -11.64 -3.67 -3.00
N ALA A 66 -12.16 -4.62 -3.80
CA ALA A 66 -13.41 -5.31 -3.48
C ALA A 66 -13.32 -6.09 -2.16
N ALA A 67 -12.23 -6.83 -1.93
CA ALA A 67 -11.99 -7.57 -0.70
C ALA A 67 -11.91 -6.63 0.52
N LEU A 68 -11.20 -5.53 0.40
CA LEU A 68 -11.05 -4.53 1.46
C LEU A 68 -12.39 -3.86 1.81
N LEU A 69 -13.19 -3.47 0.81
CA LEU A 69 -14.51 -2.89 1.03
C LEU A 69 -15.49 -3.90 1.65
N ALA A 70 -15.39 -5.17 1.27
CA ALA A 70 -16.15 -6.23 1.92
C ALA A 70 -15.74 -6.42 3.39
N ALA A 71 -14.44 -6.32 3.70
CA ALA A 71 -13.89 -6.48 5.04
C ALA A 71 -14.38 -5.43 6.05
N VAL A 72 -14.69 -4.22 5.57
CA VAL A 72 -15.16 -3.09 6.39
C VAL A 72 -16.67 -2.84 6.29
N LYS A 73 -17.40 -3.73 5.61
CA LYS A 73 -18.85 -3.57 5.40
C LYS A 73 -19.60 -3.43 6.73
N GLY A 74 -20.40 -2.38 6.86
CA GLY A 74 -21.17 -2.08 8.07
C GLY A 74 -20.37 -1.40 9.18
N GLN A 75 -19.11 -1.03 8.92
CA GLN A 75 -18.29 -0.20 9.79
C GLN A 75 -18.10 1.18 9.16
N THR A 76 -17.80 2.18 10.00
CA THR A 76 -17.40 3.51 9.51
C THR A 76 -15.89 3.53 9.31
N VAL A 77 -15.43 3.64 8.07
CA VAL A 77 -14.02 3.95 7.83
C VAL A 77 -13.80 5.42 8.16
N SER A 78 -13.03 5.68 9.21
CA SER A 78 -12.81 7.03 9.72
C SER A 78 -11.54 7.68 9.15
N HIS A 79 -10.56 6.86 8.76
CA HIS A 79 -9.27 7.33 8.25
C HIS A 79 -8.73 6.35 7.19
N LEU A 80 -8.17 6.90 6.12
CA LEU A 80 -7.23 6.20 5.23
C LEU A 80 -5.84 6.77 5.50
N LEU A 81 -4.97 5.97 6.11
CA LEU A 81 -3.61 6.35 6.47
C LEU A 81 -2.65 5.81 5.42
N ILE A 82 -1.90 6.70 4.78
CA ILE A 82 -0.96 6.37 3.72
C ILE A 82 0.45 6.59 4.26
N THR A 83 1.22 5.51 4.36
CA THR A 83 2.58 5.55 4.92
C THR A 83 3.54 6.27 4.00
N HIS A 84 3.45 5.98 2.70
CA HIS A 84 4.20 6.63 1.63
C HIS A 84 3.56 6.38 0.28
N THR A 85 4.09 7.01 -0.76
CA THR A 85 3.46 7.08 -2.08
C THR A 85 4.06 6.09 -3.08
N HIS A 86 4.53 4.92 -2.65
CA HIS A 86 4.86 3.88 -3.63
C HIS A 86 3.57 3.25 -4.20
N PRO A 87 3.63 2.66 -5.42
CA PRO A 87 2.45 2.19 -6.15
C PRO A 87 1.71 1.05 -5.47
N ASP A 88 2.37 0.34 -4.57
CA ASP A 88 1.78 -0.76 -3.84
C ASP A 88 1.00 -0.28 -2.60
N HIS A 89 1.15 0.98 -2.16
CA HIS A 89 0.51 1.51 -0.94
C HIS A 89 -0.62 2.51 -1.17
N SER A 90 -0.40 3.50 -2.04
CA SER A 90 -1.27 4.68 -2.15
C SER A 90 -2.37 4.67 -3.23
N PRO A 91 -2.23 4.00 -4.39
CA PRO A 91 -3.14 4.20 -5.52
C PRO A 91 -4.63 3.91 -5.25
N ALA A 92 -4.94 2.84 -4.51
CA ALA A 92 -6.33 2.49 -4.19
C ALA A 92 -7.01 3.48 -3.23
N ALA A 93 -6.27 4.43 -2.63
CA ALA A 93 -6.84 5.40 -1.71
C ALA A 93 -7.98 6.20 -2.36
N ALA A 94 -7.88 6.52 -3.66
CA ALA A 94 -8.92 7.23 -4.39
C ALA A 94 -10.23 6.40 -4.48
N ALA A 95 -10.14 5.13 -4.84
CA ALA A 95 -11.27 4.23 -4.95
C ALA A 95 -11.93 3.97 -3.58
N VAL A 96 -11.13 3.68 -2.55
CA VAL A 96 -11.62 3.41 -1.20
C VAL A 96 -12.24 4.67 -0.58
N LYS A 97 -11.65 5.84 -0.77
CA LYS A 97 -12.22 7.13 -0.35
C LYS A 97 -13.57 7.38 -1.02
N LYS A 98 -13.68 7.16 -2.33
CA LYS A 98 -14.94 7.31 -3.07
C LYS A 98 -16.04 6.40 -2.52
N ALA A 99 -15.69 5.17 -2.14
CA ALA A 99 -16.65 4.19 -1.63
C ALA A 99 -17.06 4.43 -0.16
N THR A 100 -16.15 4.96 0.67
CA THR A 100 -16.33 5.05 2.13
C THR A 100 -16.59 6.46 2.65
N GLY A 101 -16.19 7.49 1.90
CA GLY A 101 -16.18 8.88 2.35
C GLY A 101 -15.07 9.23 3.34
N ALA A 102 -14.18 8.28 3.67
CA ALA A 102 -13.10 8.49 4.63
C ALA A 102 -12.02 9.43 4.07
N PRO A 103 -11.55 10.43 4.84
CA PRO A 103 -10.46 11.30 4.41
C PRO A 103 -9.12 10.57 4.43
N THR A 104 -8.23 10.98 3.53
CA THR A 104 -6.85 10.49 3.43
C THR A 104 -5.89 11.33 4.26
N TRP A 105 -4.94 10.66 4.91
CA TRP A 105 -3.87 11.25 5.70
C TRP A 105 -2.54 10.71 5.21
N GLY A 106 -1.56 11.59 4.99
CA GLY A 106 -0.23 11.21 4.54
C GLY A 106 0.73 12.40 4.53
N TYR A 107 2.02 12.14 4.34
CA TYR A 107 3.04 13.20 4.36
C TYR A 107 2.90 14.21 3.22
N GLY A 108 2.35 13.77 2.08
CA GLY A 108 2.14 14.61 0.91
C GLY A 108 2.25 13.82 -0.39
N PRO A 109 2.31 14.52 -1.53
CA PRO A 109 2.60 13.91 -2.83
C PRO A 109 4.00 13.29 -2.87
N HIS A 110 4.23 12.39 -3.84
CA HIS A 110 5.56 11.81 -4.03
C HIS A 110 6.61 12.93 -4.26
N PRO A 111 7.74 12.94 -3.54
CA PRO A 111 8.68 14.06 -3.62
C PRO A 111 9.31 14.22 -5.00
N GLN A 112 9.30 15.44 -5.56
CA GLN A 112 9.93 15.73 -6.85
C GLN A 112 11.41 15.32 -6.89
N ALA A 113 12.15 15.53 -5.79
CA ALA A 113 13.54 15.12 -5.70
C ALA A 113 13.74 13.60 -5.82
N ALA A 114 12.75 12.78 -5.40
CA ALA A 114 12.79 11.33 -5.56
C ALA A 114 12.57 10.93 -7.02
N ILE A 115 11.60 11.57 -7.69
CA ILE A 115 11.33 11.41 -9.13
C ILE A 115 12.60 11.71 -9.94
N ASP A 116 13.21 12.88 -9.71
CA ASP A 116 14.42 13.31 -10.42
C ASP A 116 15.58 12.34 -10.17
N ALA A 117 15.73 11.85 -8.94
CA ALA A 117 16.77 10.89 -8.58
C ALA A 117 16.55 9.54 -9.30
N HIS A 118 15.31 9.05 -9.40
CA HIS A 118 14.99 7.84 -10.14
C HIS A 118 15.27 8.01 -11.63
N GLN A 119 14.80 9.09 -12.26
CA GLN A 119 15.07 9.38 -13.66
C GLN A 119 16.58 9.43 -13.96
N LYS A 120 17.37 10.01 -13.05
CA LYS A 120 18.84 10.03 -13.16
C LYS A 120 19.44 8.63 -13.10
N ARG A 121 18.99 7.77 -12.17
CA ARG A 121 19.49 6.37 -12.07
C ARG A 121 19.15 5.57 -13.33
N VAL A 122 17.92 5.71 -13.83
CA VAL A 122 17.48 5.07 -15.09
C VAL A 122 18.34 5.54 -16.27
N ALA A 123 18.54 6.85 -16.42
CA ALA A 123 19.34 7.42 -17.50
C ALA A 123 20.81 6.95 -17.43
N GLN A 124 21.38 6.87 -16.22
CA GLN A 124 22.74 6.40 -16.02
C GLN A 124 22.89 4.92 -16.39
N ALA A 125 21.98 4.05 -15.93
CA ALA A 125 22.01 2.63 -16.28
C ALA A 125 21.94 2.42 -17.81
N ILE A 126 21.09 3.18 -18.51
CA ILE A 126 21.00 3.13 -19.97
C ILE A 126 22.32 3.59 -20.63
N ALA A 127 22.91 4.68 -20.14
CA ALA A 127 24.17 5.20 -20.67
C ALA A 127 25.34 4.21 -20.48
N ASP A 128 25.33 3.46 -19.38
CA ASP A 128 26.35 2.47 -19.04
C ASP A 128 26.10 1.10 -19.72
N GLY A 129 24.99 0.94 -20.45
CA GLY A 129 24.59 -0.33 -21.06
C GLY A 129 24.11 -1.37 -20.04
N GLU A 130 23.75 -0.95 -18.84
CA GLU A 130 23.19 -1.77 -17.78
C GLU A 130 21.66 -1.85 -17.88
N LYS A 131 21.07 -2.83 -17.18
CA LYS A 131 19.61 -2.93 -17.08
C LYS A 131 19.09 -1.82 -16.16
N PRO A 132 18.20 -0.93 -16.62
CA PRO A 132 17.61 0.09 -15.75
C PRO A 132 16.71 -0.52 -14.67
N GLU A 133 16.40 0.27 -13.64
CA GLU A 133 15.40 -0.07 -12.62
C GLU A 133 14.07 -0.51 -13.28
N ALA A 134 13.35 -1.39 -12.59
CA ALA A 134 12.07 -1.89 -13.09
C ALA A 134 11.07 -0.74 -13.29
N SER A 135 10.20 -0.89 -14.30
CA SER A 135 9.12 0.06 -14.58
C SER A 135 7.85 -0.25 -13.76
N ASP A 136 8.01 -0.88 -12.60
CA ASP A 136 6.92 -1.20 -11.67
C ASP A 136 6.46 0.04 -10.87
N GLY A 137 7.18 1.16 -11.02
CA GLY A 137 6.82 2.45 -10.43
C GLY A 137 7.35 2.63 -9.01
N GLU A 138 7.98 1.61 -8.41
CA GLU A 138 8.54 1.68 -7.05
C GLU A 138 9.53 2.83 -6.89
N GLY A 139 10.34 3.10 -7.94
CA GLY A 139 11.27 4.24 -7.94
C GLY A 139 10.63 5.59 -8.31
N ALA A 140 9.52 5.58 -9.05
CA ALA A 140 8.87 6.79 -9.56
C ALA A 140 7.74 7.31 -8.67
N GLY A 141 7.22 6.46 -7.77
CA GLY A 141 6.07 6.69 -6.92
C GLY A 141 4.75 6.86 -7.66
N ASP A 142 3.67 6.78 -6.91
CA ASP A 142 2.37 7.32 -7.25
C ASP A 142 2.44 8.86 -7.22
N GLN A 143 2.35 9.47 -8.39
CA GLN A 143 2.39 10.93 -8.57
C GLN A 143 1.00 11.57 -8.52
N ASP A 144 -0.07 10.77 -8.49
CA ASP A 144 -1.45 11.23 -8.44
C ASP A 144 -1.95 11.39 -7.00
N PHE A 145 -1.32 10.71 -6.03
CA PHE A 145 -1.71 10.80 -4.63
C PHE A 145 -1.44 12.20 -4.03
N VAL A 146 -2.50 12.81 -3.51
CA VAL A 146 -2.46 14.01 -2.65
C VAL A 146 -3.39 13.78 -1.47
N PRO A 147 -2.90 13.81 -0.22
CA PRO A 147 -3.76 13.55 0.94
C PRO A 147 -4.72 14.72 1.20
N ASP A 148 -5.89 14.42 1.77
CA ASP A 148 -6.81 15.44 2.29
C ASP A 148 -6.20 16.20 3.48
N HIS A 149 -5.45 15.47 4.30
CA HIS A 149 -4.75 16.00 5.47
C HIS A 149 -3.27 15.69 5.39
N LEU A 150 -2.44 16.73 5.27
CA LEU A 150 -1.00 16.61 5.37
C LEU A 150 -0.59 16.31 6.82
N VAL A 151 0.25 15.30 6.99
CA VAL A 151 0.92 14.99 8.24
C VAL A 151 2.33 15.58 8.18
N THR A 152 2.65 16.51 9.07
CA THR A 152 3.91 17.29 9.02
C THR A 152 4.97 16.83 10.01
N ASP A 153 4.62 15.93 10.92
CA ASP A 153 5.45 15.41 11.98
C ASP A 153 5.20 13.91 12.22
N GLY A 154 6.28 13.18 12.50
CA GLY A 154 6.34 11.75 12.79
C GLY A 154 7.68 11.39 13.41
#